data_AF-A0ABD3I9C7-F1
#
_entry.id   AF-A0ABD3I9C7-F1
#
_cell.length_a   1.000
_cell.length_b   1.000
_cell.length_c   1.000
_cell.angle_alpha   90.00
_cell.angle_beta   90.00
_cell.angle_gamma   90.00
#
_symmetry.space_group_name_H-M   'P 1'
#
loop_
_entity.id
_entity.type
_entity.pdbx_description
1 polymer ?
#
loop_
_entity_poly.entity_id
_entity_poly.type
_entity_poly.pdbx_seq_one_letter_code
_entity_poly.pdbx_strand_id
1 'polypeptide(L)'
;MLNRTAQKLVCQSRSVSRKWTGVFNAMSLGFKSSGDGHSAAPVFGSEFLSRWRQYTVTTGFKSQGILQQGVAENLEAAHMPTEISVDDLVVNRSEYLKPKPALDATKLRFGAEYTDHMMQIIWKDGLGWSTPRIDPLGPIPIHPCAQVLHYGMECFEGMKAFRGKDGRIRLFRPDLNMERLVRSATRLGFPSFDKEALLECINALLLVERDWIPDEEGFSLYIRPTIISTHPYLGVGPPREAMIFCVLCPVGPYYPTGLKPVRLFVDRKNVRAFPGGIGDTKVGGNYAPTILPQLKAAQRGCSQVLYVLDDGCDGGAIGESGAMNVFFLFKKDDGSLELVTPPLDGIILPGVTRDSVLALTRSFGNVKVSERRLSWNEVEQAGSQGSILEIFGTGTACMIQPIIGLLKEDNTEITLNFDHDAAAYWMSKPQGSRRRTNADGSEPFNLCGRLTRALMDIQYGHTRSSWSVVVPE
;
A
#
# COMPACT_ATOMS: atom_id res chain seq x y z
N MET A 1 31.47 4.01 -50.92
CA MET A 1 30.44 3.10 -50.40
C MET A 1 29.59 3.85 -49.37
N LEU A 2 28.57 4.54 -49.87
CA LEU A 2 27.48 5.17 -49.15
C LEU A 2 26.29 5.11 -50.13
N ASN A 3 25.07 5.04 -49.60
CA ASN A 3 23.78 4.76 -50.26
C ASN A 3 23.45 3.28 -50.53
N ARG A 4 22.67 2.69 -49.61
CA ARG A 4 21.53 1.80 -49.93
C ARG A 4 20.70 1.47 -48.67
N THR A 5 19.97 2.45 -48.13
CA THR A 5 18.81 2.15 -47.25
C THR A 5 17.83 3.33 -47.17
N ALA A 6 17.18 3.67 -48.28
CA ALA A 6 16.03 4.60 -48.28
C ALA A 6 15.13 4.36 -49.50
N GLN A 7 14.67 3.13 -49.70
CA GLN A 7 13.62 2.81 -50.68
C GLN A 7 13.02 1.44 -50.30
N LYS A 8 12.15 1.44 -49.28
CA LYS A 8 11.14 0.40 -48.99
C LYS A 8 10.38 0.78 -47.71
N LEU A 9 9.53 1.80 -47.80
CA LEU A 9 8.47 2.09 -46.82
C LEU A 9 7.43 3.04 -47.43
N VAL A 10 6.96 2.70 -48.65
CA VAL A 10 5.76 3.28 -49.25
C VAL A 10 5.04 2.15 -49.97
N CYS A 11 4.21 1.41 -49.24
CA CYS A 11 3.04 0.65 -49.70
C CYS A 11 2.60 -0.32 -48.59
N GLN A 12 1.71 0.14 -47.71
CA GLN A 12 0.62 -0.66 -47.11
C GLN A 12 -0.12 0.18 -46.06
N SER A 13 -0.91 1.15 -46.52
CA SER A 13 -2.03 1.70 -45.71
C SER A 13 -3.06 2.35 -46.63
N ARG A 14 -3.62 1.55 -47.55
CA ARG A 14 -4.81 1.91 -48.33
C ARG A 14 -5.72 0.70 -48.46
N SER A 15 -6.49 0.41 -47.41
CA SER A 15 -7.89 -0.01 -47.48
C SER A 15 -8.41 -0.26 -46.06
N VAL A 16 -9.73 -0.12 -45.90
CA VAL A 16 -10.52 -0.38 -44.68
C VAL A 16 -10.60 0.75 -43.65
N SER A 17 -11.24 1.87 -44.05
CA SER A 17 -12.27 2.46 -43.18
C SER A 17 -13.39 3.07 -44.03
N ARG A 18 -14.40 2.25 -44.37
CA ARG A 18 -15.70 2.71 -44.86
C ARG A 18 -16.78 2.07 -43.98
N LYS A 19 -17.69 2.92 -43.49
CA LYS A 19 -18.93 2.65 -42.73
C LYS A 19 -18.64 2.22 -41.27
N TRP A 20 -18.98 3.00 -40.25
CA TRP A 20 -20.33 3.51 -39.96
C TRP A 20 -20.34 4.96 -39.47
N THR A 21 -21.22 5.74 -40.11
CA THR A 21 -21.74 7.05 -39.75
C THR A 21 -22.74 6.97 -38.60
N GLY A 22 -22.77 7.98 -37.73
CA GLY A 22 -23.84 8.17 -36.76
C GLY A 22 -23.74 9.46 -35.94
N VAL A 23 -24.45 10.49 -36.41
CA VAL A 23 -24.95 11.67 -35.65
C VAL A 23 -23.93 12.75 -35.26
N PHE A 24 -23.83 13.80 -36.10
CA PHE A 24 -24.35 15.13 -35.76
C PHE A 24 -24.31 16.04 -37.00
N ASN A 25 -25.50 16.27 -37.56
CA ASN A 25 -25.78 17.40 -38.43
C ASN A 25 -26.05 18.62 -37.54
N ALA A 26 -25.45 19.77 -37.85
CA ALA A 26 -26.19 21.04 -37.96
C ALA A 26 -25.31 22.16 -38.54
N MET A 27 -25.86 22.79 -39.58
CA MET A 27 -25.56 24.12 -40.13
C MET A 27 -24.38 24.25 -41.09
N SER A 28 -24.73 23.93 -42.34
CA SER A 28 -24.23 24.55 -43.57
C SER A 28 -24.15 26.08 -43.51
N LEU A 29 -23.11 26.64 -44.12
CA LEU A 29 -23.22 27.79 -45.02
C LEU A 29 -22.11 27.65 -46.06
N GLY A 30 -22.53 27.52 -47.32
CA GLY A 30 -21.67 27.09 -48.42
C GLY A 30 -20.78 28.19 -48.99
N PHE A 31 -19.72 27.77 -49.69
CA PHE A 31 -19.01 28.62 -50.63
C PHE A 31 -18.76 27.86 -51.93
N LYS A 32 -19.19 28.48 -53.03
CA LYS A 32 -18.83 28.13 -54.41
C LYS A 32 -17.47 28.72 -54.74
N SER A 33 -16.74 27.99 -55.57
CA SER A 33 -15.44 28.32 -56.14
C SER A 33 -15.53 29.31 -57.32
N SER A 34 -14.53 30.17 -57.44
CA SER A 34 -13.94 30.58 -58.74
C SER A 34 -12.52 31.09 -58.49
N GLY A 35 -11.58 30.65 -59.33
CA GLY A 35 -10.14 30.96 -59.20
C GLY A 35 -9.76 32.32 -59.79
N ASP A 36 -8.59 32.83 -59.38
CA ASP A 36 -7.46 33.14 -60.25
C ASP A 36 -6.33 33.87 -59.47
N GLY A 37 -5.08 33.57 -59.86
CA GLY A 37 -3.88 34.42 -59.88
C GLY A 37 -3.57 35.49 -58.81
N HIS A 38 -2.45 35.26 -58.12
CA HIS A 38 -1.45 36.22 -57.61
C HIS A 38 -1.78 37.29 -56.53
N SER A 39 -1.00 37.19 -55.44
CA SER A 39 -0.53 38.21 -54.48
C SER A 39 -1.53 39.21 -53.88
N ALA A 40 -1.94 38.95 -52.63
CA ALA A 40 -2.17 39.98 -51.62
C ALA A 40 -2.17 39.33 -50.22
N ALA A 41 -1.42 39.92 -49.29
CA ALA A 41 -1.52 39.57 -47.87
C ALA A 41 -2.91 40.00 -47.33
N PRO A 42 -3.66 39.15 -46.61
CA PRO A 42 -4.87 39.60 -45.96
C PRO A 42 -4.55 40.24 -44.61
N VAL A 43 -4.72 41.56 -44.57
CA VAL A 43 -4.95 42.34 -43.35
C VAL A 43 -6.24 41.81 -42.73
N PHE A 44 -6.16 41.19 -41.55
CA PHE A 44 -7.35 40.91 -40.75
C PHE A 44 -7.71 42.14 -39.93
N GLY A 45 -8.92 42.63 -40.19
CA GLY A 45 -9.46 43.89 -39.70
C GLY A 45 -9.76 43.92 -38.20
N SER A 46 -9.89 45.15 -37.72
CA SER A 46 -10.06 45.62 -36.34
C SER A 46 -11.35 45.18 -35.61
N GLU A 47 -12.12 44.22 -36.16
CA GLU A 47 -13.36 43.72 -35.54
C GLU A 47 -13.18 42.48 -34.65
N PHE A 48 -12.02 41.81 -34.69
CA PHE A 48 -11.75 40.68 -33.78
C PHE A 48 -11.24 41.13 -32.40
N LEU A 49 -10.65 42.33 -32.31
CA LEU A 49 -10.08 42.90 -31.07
C LEU A 49 -11.13 43.63 -30.20
N SER A 50 -12.30 43.98 -30.73
CA SER A 50 -13.36 44.68 -29.99
C SER A 50 -14.23 43.73 -29.16
N ARG A 51 -14.35 42.44 -29.54
CA ARG A 51 -15.13 41.44 -28.77
C ARG A 51 -14.40 40.82 -27.58
N TRP A 52 -13.07 40.96 -27.48
CA TRP A 52 -12.30 40.46 -26.33
C TRP A 52 -12.19 41.45 -25.16
N ARG A 53 -12.62 42.71 -25.35
CA ARG A 53 -12.62 43.75 -24.28
C ARG A 53 -13.96 43.91 -23.55
N GLN A 54 -14.95 43.06 -23.81
CA GLN A 54 -16.29 43.18 -23.21
C GLN A 54 -16.63 42.14 -22.14
N TYR A 55 -15.70 41.25 -21.75
CA TYR A 55 -15.90 40.30 -20.64
C TYR A 55 -15.09 40.62 -19.38
N THR A 56 -14.49 41.80 -19.30
CA THR A 56 -13.92 42.33 -18.06
C THR A 56 -14.47 43.73 -17.87
N VAL A 57 -15.43 43.84 -16.96
CA VAL A 57 -15.99 45.04 -16.29
C VAL A 57 -17.51 44.92 -16.28
N THR A 58 -18.05 44.26 -15.24
CA THR A 58 -19.22 44.69 -14.43
C THR A 58 -19.66 43.58 -13.48
N THR A 59 -19.01 43.48 -12.33
CA THR A 59 -19.67 43.26 -11.03
C THR A 59 -18.73 43.80 -9.96
N GLY A 60 -18.97 45.05 -9.55
CA GLY A 60 -18.24 45.67 -8.47
C GLY A 60 -18.65 45.04 -7.13
N PHE A 61 -17.70 44.43 -6.45
CA PHE A 61 -17.70 44.33 -4.99
C PHE A 61 -16.62 45.28 -4.48
N LYS A 62 -17.02 46.23 -3.65
CA LYS A 62 -16.14 47.19 -2.97
C LYS A 62 -15.20 46.41 -2.04
N SER A 63 -13.92 46.29 -2.38
CA SER A 63 -12.88 46.04 -1.39
C SER A 63 -12.53 47.38 -0.74
N GLN A 64 -13.05 47.61 0.46
CA GLN A 64 -12.45 48.58 1.35
C GLN A 64 -11.02 48.12 1.62
N GLY A 65 -10.07 49.04 1.42
CA GLY A 65 -8.71 48.88 1.89
C GLY A 65 -8.73 48.69 3.40
N ILE A 66 -8.50 47.47 3.83
CA ILE A 66 -7.73 47.19 5.04
C ILE A 66 -6.38 46.76 4.50
N LEU A 67 -5.49 47.74 4.45
CA LEU A 67 -4.10 47.57 4.09
C LEU A 67 -3.52 46.39 4.87
N GLN A 68 -2.80 45.56 4.10
CA GLN A 68 -1.67 44.75 4.51
C GLN A 68 -0.75 45.50 5.50
N GLN A 69 -1.14 45.57 6.75
CA GLN A 69 -0.32 45.91 7.92
C GLN A 69 -1.00 45.17 9.09
N GLY A 70 -0.58 43.93 9.33
CA GLY A 70 -1.19 43.12 10.40
C GLY A 70 -0.80 41.64 10.46
N VAL A 71 -0.05 41.10 9.50
CA VAL A 71 0.46 39.71 9.58
C VAL A 71 1.93 39.60 9.12
N ALA A 72 2.71 40.68 9.31
CA ALA A 72 4.14 40.69 8.95
C ALA A 72 5.07 40.99 10.13
N GLU A 73 4.55 41.12 11.36
CA GLU A 73 5.36 41.38 12.55
C GLU A 73 4.86 40.50 13.69
N ASN A 74 5.42 39.29 13.75
CA ASN A 74 5.70 38.46 14.94
C ASN A 74 6.16 37.05 14.52
N LEU A 75 7.00 36.99 13.48
CA LEU A 75 7.95 35.89 13.32
C LEU A 75 9.28 36.39 13.91
N GLU A 76 9.30 36.65 15.22
CA GLU A 76 10.53 36.41 15.95
C GLU A 76 10.93 34.97 15.63
N ALA A 77 12.23 34.76 15.41
CA ALA A 77 12.81 33.45 15.18
C ALA A 77 12.59 32.56 16.42
N ALA A 78 11.35 32.11 16.62
CA ALA A 78 11.01 31.01 17.47
C ALA A 78 11.80 29.84 16.90
N HIS A 79 12.61 29.24 17.77
CA HIS A 79 13.47 28.11 17.50
C HIS A 79 12.64 27.01 16.83
N MET A 80 12.59 27.00 15.49
CA MET A 80 11.95 25.91 14.74
C MET A 80 12.80 24.68 15.03
N PRO A 81 12.24 23.63 15.65
CA PRO A 81 13.01 22.44 15.97
C PRO A 81 13.62 21.90 14.68
N THR A 82 14.94 21.85 14.55
CA THR A 82 15.55 21.29 13.34
C THR A 82 15.30 19.79 13.21
N GLU A 83 14.88 19.15 14.31
CA GLU A 83 14.61 17.73 14.46
C GLU A 83 13.22 17.49 15.07
N ILE A 84 12.66 16.30 14.81
CA ILE A 84 11.37 15.89 15.39
C ILE A 84 11.58 15.60 16.88
N SER A 85 10.79 16.21 17.75
CA SER A 85 10.78 15.94 19.19
C SER A 85 9.35 15.77 19.70
N VAL A 86 9.11 14.70 20.46
CA VAL A 86 7.82 14.47 21.12
C VAL A 86 7.59 15.45 22.27
N ASP A 87 8.64 15.98 22.87
CA ASP A 87 8.54 16.93 23.99
C ASP A 87 7.91 18.26 23.57
N ASP A 88 8.07 18.63 22.28
CA ASP A 88 7.48 19.84 21.70
C ASP A 88 6.06 19.59 21.16
N LEU A 89 5.55 18.35 21.18
CA LEU A 89 4.29 17.95 20.55
C LEU A 89 3.10 18.79 21.05
N VAL A 90 2.40 19.43 20.11
CA VAL A 90 1.18 20.18 20.41
C VAL A 90 -0.05 19.32 20.14
N VAL A 91 -0.95 19.19 21.13
CA VAL A 91 -2.20 18.43 20.99
C VAL A 91 -3.40 19.36 21.01
N ASN A 92 -4.12 19.44 19.90
CA ASN A 92 -5.39 20.14 19.76
C ASN A 92 -6.51 19.12 19.68
N ARG A 93 -7.28 18.99 20.76
CA ARG A 93 -8.37 18.01 20.83
C ARG A 93 -9.60 18.48 20.05
N SER A 94 -10.28 17.56 19.39
CA SER A 94 -11.56 17.82 18.75
C SER A 94 -12.63 18.16 19.79
N GLU A 95 -13.42 19.20 19.52
CA GLU A 95 -14.62 19.54 20.29
C GLU A 95 -15.76 18.53 20.07
N TYR A 96 -15.72 17.81 18.95
CA TYR A 96 -16.74 16.84 18.54
C TYR A 96 -16.10 15.47 18.28
N LEU A 97 -16.44 14.50 19.12
CA LEU A 97 -15.98 13.11 18.96
C LEU A 97 -17.01 12.31 18.16
N LYS A 98 -16.53 11.49 17.22
CA LYS A 98 -17.40 10.61 16.44
C LYS A 98 -17.93 9.46 17.28
N PRO A 99 -19.14 8.94 16.96
CA PRO A 99 -19.56 7.67 17.51
C PRO A 99 -18.61 6.57 17.03
N LYS A 100 -18.11 5.75 17.96
CA LYS A 100 -17.24 4.63 17.63
C LYS A 100 -18.05 3.54 16.92
N PRO A 101 -17.51 2.90 15.86
CA PRO A 101 -18.23 1.84 15.17
C PRO A 101 -18.41 0.64 16.10
N ALA A 102 -19.51 -0.10 15.91
CA ALA A 102 -19.67 -1.39 16.57
C ALA A 102 -18.55 -2.34 16.12
N LEU A 103 -18.05 -3.16 17.05
CA LEU A 103 -17.10 -4.24 16.74
C LEU A 103 -17.83 -5.39 16.04
N ASP A 104 -18.19 -5.16 14.78
CA ASP A 104 -18.83 -6.13 13.92
C ASP A 104 -17.89 -6.42 12.74
N ALA A 105 -17.29 -7.61 12.76
CA ALA A 105 -16.34 -8.05 11.75
C ALA A 105 -16.95 -8.06 10.33
N THR A 106 -18.27 -8.13 10.18
CA THR A 106 -18.95 -8.09 8.88
C THR A 106 -19.15 -6.67 8.35
N LYS A 107 -19.10 -5.66 9.23
CA LYS A 107 -19.35 -4.25 8.90
C LYS A 107 -18.10 -3.39 8.90
N LEU A 108 -17.13 -3.70 9.76
CA LEU A 108 -15.91 -2.92 9.91
C LEU A 108 -14.95 -3.17 8.74
N ARG A 109 -15.13 -2.39 7.66
CA ARG A 109 -14.31 -2.49 6.45
C ARG A 109 -12.94 -1.84 6.67
N PHE A 110 -11.90 -2.53 6.23
CA PHE A 110 -10.52 -2.06 6.33
C PHE A 110 -10.35 -0.67 5.66
N GLY A 111 -9.88 0.31 6.44
CA GLY A 111 -9.59 1.66 5.95
C GLY A 111 -10.82 2.49 5.56
N ALA A 112 -12.03 2.11 5.99
CA ALA A 112 -13.25 2.87 5.70
C ALA A 112 -13.69 3.80 6.84
N GLU A 113 -13.26 3.49 8.08
CA GLU A 113 -13.51 4.29 9.28
C GLU A 113 -12.19 4.84 9.82
N TYR A 114 -12.24 6.00 10.46
CA TYR A 114 -11.06 6.73 10.93
C TYR A 114 -11.29 7.29 12.33
N THR A 115 -10.23 7.50 13.12
CA THR A 115 -10.29 8.10 14.46
C THR A 115 -10.46 9.63 14.43
N ASP A 116 -10.62 10.27 15.58
CA ASP A 116 -11.01 11.69 15.68
C ASP A 116 -9.89 12.69 15.31
N HIS A 117 -8.63 12.29 15.43
CA HIS A 117 -7.43 13.09 15.26
C HIS A 117 -6.45 12.43 14.29
N MET A 118 -5.51 13.23 13.80
CA MET A 118 -4.34 12.80 13.04
C MET A 118 -3.09 13.51 13.55
N MET A 119 -1.92 12.87 13.38
CA MET A 119 -0.63 13.51 13.64
C MET A 119 -0.08 14.08 12.33
N GLN A 120 0.57 15.25 12.38
CA GLN A 120 1.26 15.86 11.24
C GLN A 120 2.53 16.60 11.63
N ILE A 121 3.51 16.60 10.73
CA ILE A 121 4.81 17.28 10.85
C ILE A 121 5.19 17.79 9.46
N ILE A 122 5.48 19.10 9.34
CA ILE A 122 5.88 19.72 8.09
C ILE A 122 7.39 19.84 8.04
N TRP A 123 7.98 19.70 6.86
CA TRP A 123 9.39 20.00 6.62
C TRP A 123 9.53 21.03 5.51
N LYS A 124 10.48 21.95 5.68
CA LYS A 124 10.89 22.90 4.65
C LYS A 124 12.41 22.98 4.57
N ASP A 125 12.92 23.01 3.34
CA ASP A 125 14.34 23.20 3.06
C ASP A 125 14.85 24.50 3.70
N GLY A 126 16.00 24.43 4.38
CA GLY A 126 16.59 25.53 5.15
C GLY A 126 15.94 25.82 6.52
N LEU A 127 14.76 25.27 6.83
CA LEU A 127 14.09 25.45 8.13
C LEU A 127 14.04 24.16 8.97
N GLY A 128 14.10 22.99 8.33
CA GLY A 128 14.00 21.70 9.02
C GLY A 128 12.55 21.26 9.24
N TRP A 129 12.38 20.34 10.20
CA TRP A 129 11.06 19.86 10.62
C TRP A 129 10.34 20.93 11.45
N SER A 130 9.01 20.92 11.45
CA SER A 130 8.23 21.74 12.36
C SER A 130 7.97 20.99 13.66
N THR A 131 7.51 21.70 14.67
CA THR A 131 6.88 21.09 15.85
C THR A 131 5.82 20.08 15.42
N PRO A 132 5.85 18.84 15.94
CA PRO A 132 4.81 17.85 15.69
C PRO A 132 3.46 18.31 16.24
N ARG A 133 2.37 17.96 15.56
CA ARG A 133 1.02 18.31 15.98
C ARG A 133 0.07 17.13 15.91
N ILE A 134 -0.79 16.99 16.90
CA ILE A 134 -2.01 16.17 16.83
C ILE A 134 -3.18 17.14 16.74
N ASP A 135 -3.88 17.12 15.61
CA ASP A 135 -5.02 17.99 15.32
C ASP A 135 -6.25 17.11 14.97
N PRO A 136 -7.49 17.64 15.03
CA PRO A 136 -8.66 16.90 14.56
C PRO A 136 -8.48 16.45 13.10
N LEU A 137 -8.90 15.23 12.79
CA LEU A 137 -8.77 14.66 11.44
C LEU A 137 -9.51 15.55 10.43
N GLY A 138 -8.79 16.02 9.41
CA GLY A 138 -9.31 16.95 8.41
C GLY A 138 -8.62 16.85 7.06
N PRO A 139 -9.12 17.58 6.06
CA PRO A 139 -8.49 17.64 4.74
C PRO A 139 -7.10 18.30 4.84
N ILE A 140 -6.15 17.78 4.09
CA ILE A 140 -4.81 18.38 3.96
C ILE A 140 -4.86 19.38 2.79
N PRO A 141 -4.66 20.69 3.03
CA PRO A 141 -4.57 21.68 1.96
C PRO A 141 -3.23 21.54 1.23
N ILE A 142 -3.25 21.11 -0.03
CA ILE A 142 -2.05 20.93 -0.85
C ILE A 142 -2.17 21.77 -2.13
N HIS A 143 -1.09 22.42 -2.52
CA HIS A 143 -1.03 23.18 -3.77
C HIS A 143 -1.25 22.24 -4.98
N PRO A 144 -2.00 22.63 -6.02
CA PRO A 144 -2.26 21.77 -7.18
C PRO A 144 -1.01 21.29 -7.93
N CYS A 145 0.09 22.04 -7.84
CA CYS A 145 1.40 21.67 -8.41
C CYS A 145 2.30 20.87 -7.46
N ALA A 146 1.80 20.37 -6.33
CA ALA A 146 2.60 19.58 -5.40
C ALA A 146 3.07 18.27 -6.04
N GLN A 147 4.36 17.95 -5.88
CA GLN A 147 4.98 16.80 -6.55
C GLN A 147 4.30 15.46 -6.25
N VAL A 148 3.67 15.28 -5.07
CA VAL A 148 2.89 14.06 -4.77
C VAL A 148 1.79 13.80 -5.79
N LEU A 149 1.11 14.84 -6.28
CA LEU A 149 -0.01 14.73 -7.22
C LEU A 149 0.43 14.41 -8.65
N HIS A 150 1.68 14.72 -9.02
CA HIS A 150 2.17 14.61 -10.39
C HIS A 150 3.16 13.48 -10.59
N TYR A 151 3.98 13.18 -9.59
CA TYR A 151 5.11 12.25 -9.69
C TYR A 151 5.05 11.09 -8.70
N GLY A 152 3.97 10.99 -7.92
CA GLY A 152 3.82 9.92 -6.91
C GLY A 152 4.93 9.97 -5.85
N MET A 153 5.40 11.18 -5.52
CA MET A 153 6.41 11.43 -4.48
C MET A 153 5.78 11.22 -3.10
N GLU A 154 5.56 9.96 -2.77
CA GLU A 154 4.95 9.51 -1.52
C GLU A 154 5.40 8.10 -1.11
N CYS A 155 5.53 7.89 0.20
CA CYS A 155 5.68 6.56 0.78
C CYS A 155 4.86 6.45 2.06
N PHE A 156 4.60 5.22 2.49
CA PHE A 156 3.74 4.97 3.65
C PHE A 156 4.17 3.73 4.42
N GLU A 157 3.63 3.61 5.63
CA GLU A 157 3.73 2.42 6.45
C GLU A 157 2.35 1.86 6.84
N GLY A 158 2.37 0.67 7.42
CA GLY A 158 1.21 -0.06 7.89
C GLY A 158 1.57 -0.98 9.03
N MET A 159 1.17 -0.58 10.23
CA MET A 159 1.30 -1.36 11.47
C MET A 159 -0.03 -1.38 12.24
N LYS A 160 -0.09 -2.11 13.35
CA LYS A 160 -1.31 -2.27 14.14
C LYS A 160 -1.00 -2.09 15.62
N ALA A 161 -1.91 -1.43 16.32
CA ALA A 161 -2.03 -1.44 17.76
C ALA A 161 -3.10 -2.45 18.21
N PHE A 162 -2.81 -3.15 19.29
CA PHE A 162 -3.65 -4.17 19.88
C PHE A 162 -3.87 -3.84 21.36
N ARG A 163 -5.08 -4.07 21.86
CA ARG A 163 -5.35 -4.04 23.29
C ARG A 163 -5.19 -5.45 23.86
N GLY A 164 -4.23 -5.64 24.74
CA GLY A 164 -4.07 -6.93 25.42
C GLY A 164 -5.11 -7.12 26.53
N LYS A 165 -5.23 -8.36 27.03
CA LYS A 165 -6.16 -8.70 28.13
C LYS A 165 -5.84 -8.01 29.44
N ASP A 166 -4.62 -7.51 29.62
CA ASP A 166 -4.21 -6.69 30.76
C ASP A 166 -4.50 -5.18 30.55
N GLY A 167 -5.30 -4.83 29.54
CA GLY A 167 -5.71 -3.46 29.23
C GLY A 167 -4.67 -2.64 28.47
N ARG A 168 -3.40 -3.06 28.46
CA ARG A 168 -2.28 -2.32 27.87
C ARG A 168 -2.31 -2.33 26.34
N ILE A 169 -1.95 -1.19 25.75
CA ILE A 169 -1.80 -1.01 24.31
C ILE A 169 -0.44 -1.54 23.87
N ARG A 170 -0.41 -2.29 22.77
CA ARG A 170 0.79 -2.91 22.22
C ARG A 170 0.93 -2.69 20.73
N LEU A 171 2.16 -2.48 20.29
CA LEU A 171 2.58 -2.49 18.89
C LEU A 171 3.34 -3.77 18.57
N PHE A 172 3.17 -4.29 17.36
CA PHE A 172 3.89 -5.47 16.90
C PHE A 172 5.09 -5.07 16.04
N ARG A 173 6.31 -5.24 16.57
CA ARG A 173 7.60 -4.95 15.92
C ARG A 173 7.65 -3.58 15.21
N PRO A 174 7.26 -2.48 15.89
CA PRO A 174 7.16 -1.15 15.26
C PRO A 174 8.51 -0.60 14.78
N ASP A 175 9.62 -1.02 15.41
CA ASP A 175 10.99 -0.72 15.02
C ASP A 175 11.27 -1.06 13.56
N LEU A 176 10.84 -2.26 13.12
CA LEU A 176 11.01 -2.70 11.73
C LEU A 176 10.16 -1.91 10.74
N ASN A 177 8.97 -1.45 11.17
CA ASN A 177 8.15 -0.57 10.34
C ASN A 177 8.84 0.79 10.17
N MET A 178 9.39 1.36 11.24
CA MET A 178 10.11 2.64 11.19
C MET A 178 11.37 2.54 10.32
N GLU A 179 12.13 1.46 10.40
CA GLU A 179 13.29 1.21 9.52
C GLU A 179 12.90 1.13 8.05
N ARG A 180 11.78 0.47 7.72
CA ARG A 180 11.29 0.39 6.35
C ARG A 180 10.73 1.72 5.85
N LEU A 181 10.12 2.52 6.72
CA LEU A 181 9.68 3.88 6.39
C LEU A 181 10.87 4.77 6.05
N VAL A 182 11.92 4.77 6.88
CA VAL A 182 13.17 5.51 6.61
C VAL A 182 13.77 5.09 5.27
N ARG A 183 13.90 3.79 5.01
CA ARG A 183 14.42 3.28 3.72
C ARG A 183 13.60 3.78 2.52
N SER A 184 12.27 3.77 2.65
CA SER A 184 11.37 4.25 1.60
C SER A 184 11.50 5.76 1.40
N ALA A 185 11.64 6.52 2.50
CA ALA A 185 11.84 7.96 2.48
C ALA A 185 13.16 8.33 1.79
N THR A 186 14.26 7.66 2.17
CA THR A 186 15.59 7.85 1.59
C THR A 186 15.57 7.54 0.08
N ARG A 187 14.89 6.48 -0.35
CA ARG A 187 14.79 6.12 -1.78
C ARG A 187 14.14 7.22 -2.62
N LEU A 188 13.23 7.98 -2.04
CA LEU A 188 12.54 9.12 -2.67
C LEU A 188 13.26 10.46 -2.46
N GLY A 189 14.40 10.49 -1.77
CA GLY A 189 15.11 11.73 -1.47
C GLY A 189 14.37 12.66 -0.52
N PHE A 190 13.49 12.12 0.34
CA PHE A 190 12.91 12.89 1.43
C PHE A 190 13.96 13.26 2.50
N PRO A 191 13.73 14.33 3.26
CA PRO A 191 14.55 14.67 4.43
C PRO A 191 14.64 13.50 5.42
N SER A 192 15.81 13.33 6.02
CA SER A 192 16.00 12.39 7.13
C SER A 192 15.23 12.83 8.37
N PHE A 193 14.87 11.85 9.20
CA PHE A 193 14.23 12.07 10.50
C PHE A 193 14.67 10.95 11.45
N ASP A 194 14.61 11.25 12.76
CA ASP A 194 14.78 10.25 13.80
C ASP A 194 13.56 9.33 13.85
N LYS A 195 13.81 8.02 13.72
CA LYS A 195 12.76 7.01 13.59
C LYS A 195 12.12 6.68 14.94
N GLU A 196 12.87 6.81 16.03
CA GLU A 196 12.41 6.68 17.40
C GLU A 196 11.52 7.88 17.79
N ALA A 197 11.97 9.10 17.50
CA ALA A 197 11.18 10.31 17.79
C ALA A 197 9.83 10.33 17.04
N LEU A 198 9.81 9.87 15.79
CA LEU A 198 8.56 9.71 15.03
C LEU A 198 7.65 8.65 15.67
N LEU A 199 8.21 7.54 16.15
CA LEU A 199 7.44 6.49 16.83
C LEU A 199 6.83 6.99 18.14
N GLU A 200 7.55 7.81 18.90
CA GLU A 200 7.03 8.47 20.10
C GLU A 200 5.86 9.40 19.80
N CYS A 201 5.94 10.18 18.71
CA CYS A 201 4.80 11.00 18.25
C CYS A 201 3.58 10.12 17.87
N ILE A 202 3.81 8.97 17.24
CA ILE A 202 2.73 8.02 16.91
C ILE A 202 2.15 7.40 18.20
N ASN A 203 2.98 7.08 19.19
CA ASN A 203 2.55 6.60 20.49
C ASN A 203 1.66 7.64 21.19
N ALA A 204 2.05 8.91 21.18
CA ALA A 204 1.22 9.99 21.72
C ALA A 204 -0.15 10.08 21.01
N LEU A 205 -0.20 9.93 19.68
CA LEU A 205 -1.47 9.84 18.94
C LEU A 205 -2.32 8.65 19.39
N LEU A 206 -1.71 7.47 19.60
CA LEU A 206 -2.42 6.29 20.11
C LEU A 206 -2.98 6.50 21.52
N LEU A 207 -2.30 7.26 22.38
CA LEU A 207 -2.79 7.60 23.71
C LEU A 207 -3.98 8.57 23.66
N VAL A 208 -3.92 9.58 22.77
CA VAL A 208 -5.05 10.48 22.49
C VAL A 208 -6.25 9.68 21.99
N GLU A 209 -6.01 8.70 21.13
CA GLU A 209 -7.02 7.88 20.45
C GLU A 209 -7.29 6.53 21.14
N ARG A 210 -6.87 6.36 22.39
CA ARG A 210 -6.86 5.06 23.06
C ARG A 210 -8.22 4.37 23.04
N ASP A 211 -9.30 5.13 23.19
CA ASP A 211 -10.66 4.58 23.25
C ASP A 211 -11.12 4.00 21.90
N TRP A 212 -10.45 4.34 20.78
CA TRP A 212 -10.70 3.77 19.47
C TRP A 212 -10.03 2.40 19.26
N ILE A 213 -9.10 2.01 20.13
CA ILE A 213 -8.42 0.72 20.03
C ILE A 213 -9.38 -0.37 20.54
N PRO A 214 -9.85 -1.27 19.66
CA PRO A 214 -10.78 -2.32 20.04
C PRO A 214 -10.21 -3.22 21.14
N ASP A 215 -11.07 -3.65 22.06
CA ASP A 215 -10.74 -4.53 23.18
C ASP A 215 -11.05 -6.01 22.89
N GLU A 216 -11.54 -6.32 21.69
CA GLU A 216 -11.85 -7.67 21.24
C GLU A 216 -10.70 -8.31 20.45
N GLU A 217 -10.42 -9.58 20.75
CA GLU A 217 -9.42 -10.36 20.03
C GLU A 217 -9.82 -10.54 18.55
N GLY A 218 -8.86 -10.39 17.64
CA GLY A 218 -9.10 -10.33 16.20
C GLY A 218 -9.33 -8.91 15.66
N PHE A 219 -9.67 -7.95 16.52
CA PHE A 219 -9.77 -6.54 16.17
C PHE A 219 -8.51 -5.77 16.56
N SER A 220 -8.20 -4.70 15.83
CA SER A 220 -7.02 -3.88 16.07
C SER A 220 -7.23 -2.45 15.58
N LEU A 221 -6.33 -1.55 15.94
CA LEU A 221 -6.26 -0.22 15.35
C LEU A 221 -5.11 -0.18 14.35
N TYR A 222 -5.42 0.00 13.07
CA TYR A 222 -4.43 0.12 12.02
C TYR A 222 -3.83 1.52 12.01
N ILE A 223 -2.51 1.61 11.89
CA ILE A 223 -1.72 2.83 11.95
C ILE A 223 -1.11 3.06 10.57
N ARG A 224 -1.34 4.25 10.00
CA ARG A 224 -0.91 4.64 8.64
C ARG A 224 -0.02 5.90 8.68
N PRO A 225 1.28 5.76 9.01
CA PRO A 225 2.24 6.82 8.77
C PRO A 225 2.43 7.00 7.26
N THR A 226 2.50 8.24 6.79
CA THR A 226 2.60 8.58 5.37
C THR A 226 3.52 9.80 5.22
N ILE A 227 4.38 9.78 4.21
CA ILE A 227 5.27 10.90 3.86
C ILE A 227 4.96 11.31 2.43
N ILE A 228 4.70 12.59 2.21
CA ILE A 228 4.39 13.16 0.88
C ILE A 228 5.22 14.41 0.59
N SER A 229 5.53 14.64 -0.68
CA SER A 229 6.10 15.92 -1.13
C SER A 229 4.99 16.94 -1.38
N THR A 230 4.97 18.00 -0.57
CA THR A 230 4.05 19.14 -0.72
C THR A 230 4.62 20.27 -1.58
N HIS A 231 5.86 20.12 -2.06
CA HIS A 231 6.62 21.13 -2.81
C HIS A 231 5.84 21.59 -4.07
N PRO A 232 5.40 22.87 -4.15
CA PRO A 232 4.57 23.39 -5.25
C PRO A 232 5.37 23.64 -6.54
N TYR A 233 5.95 22.59 -7.12
CA TYR A 233 6.89 22.69 -8.23
C TYR A 233 6.72 21.54 -9.23
N LEU A 234 6.45 21.88 -10.49
CA LEU A 234 6.31 20.93 -11.60
C LEU A 234 7.66 20.49 -12.20
N GLY A 235 8.79 20.92 -11.66
CA GLY A 235 10.06 20.33 -12.06
C GLY A 235 10.29 19.01 -11.34
N VAL A 236 10.80 18.02 -12.06
CA VAL A 236 11.22 16.74 -11.47
C VAL A 236 12.56 16.95 -10.78
N GLY A 237 12.56 16.79 -9.46
CA GLY A 237 13.74 16.96 -8.63
C GLY A 237 13.44 16.73 -7.14
N PRO A 238 14.46 16.80 -6.27
CA PRO A 238 14.29 16.60 -4.84
C PRO A 238 13.22 17.54 -4.24
N PRO A 239 12.43 17.07 -3.26
CA PRO A 239 11.44 17.91 -2.61
C PRO A 239 12.11 18.99 -1.76
N ARG A 240 11.56 20.21 -1.78
CA ARG A 240 11.92 21.29 -0.84
C ARG A 240 10.88 21.54 0.23
N GLU A 241 9.74 20.86 0.13
CA GLU A 241 8.70 20.82 1.15
C GLU A 241 8.14 19.40 1.21
N ALA A 242 7.96 18.89 2.42
CA ALA A 242 7.40 17.57 2.67
C ALA A 242 6.50 17.61 3.91
N MET A 243 5.66 16.59 4.04
CA MET A 243 4.86 16.39 5.23
C MET A 243 4.88 14.92 5.62
N ILE A 244 5.07 14.66 6.90
CA ILE A 244 4.74 13.38 7.54
C ILE A 244 3.36 13.55 8.17
N PHE A 245 2.47 12.58 7.97
CA PHE A 245 1.22 12.51 8.72
C PHE A 245 0.88 11.07 9.09
N CYS A 246 0.09 10.88 10.15
CA CYS A 246 -0.38 9.58 10.57
C CYS A 246 -1.88 9.61 10.87
N VAL A 247 -2.61 8.68 10.24
CA VAL A 247 -4.04 8.43 10.49
C VAL A 247 -4.24 7.04 11.06
N LEU A 248 -5.31 6.88 11.85
CA LEU A 248 -5.65 5.62 12.50
C LEU A 248 -7.03 5.13 12.04
N CYS A 249 -7.17 3.82 11.88
CA CYS A 249 -8.40 3.17 11.42
C CYS A 249 -8.72 1.95 12.27
N PRO A 250 -9.89 1.84 12.91
CA PRO A 250 -10.30 0.59 13.55
C PRO A 250 -10.51 -0.47 12.47
N VAL A 251 -9.97 -1.67 12.68
CA VAL A 251 -10.07 -2.77 11.71
C VAL A 251 -10.46 -4.07 12.41
N GLY A 252 -11.38 -4.80 11.78
CA GLY A 252 -11.81 -6.11 12.23
C GLY A 252 -10.93 -7.23 11.68
N PRO A 253 -11.22 -8.49 12.07
CA PRO A 253 -10.59 -9.63 11.46
C PRO A 253 -10.93 -9.66 9.97
N TYR A 254 -9.95 -10.01 9.14
CA TYR A 254 -10.12 -10.02 7.69
C TYR A 254 -11.21 -11.02 7.23
N TYR A 255 -11.45 -12.06 8.04
CA TYR A 255 -12.56 -12.99 7.89
C TYR A 255 -13.27 -13.22 9.23
N PRO A 256 -14.58 -12.93 9.32
CA PRO A 256 -15.36 -13.10 10.56
C PRO A 256 -15.43 -14.54 11.08
N THR A 257 -15.30 -15.55 10.19
CA THR A 257 -15.53 -16.97 10.51
C THR A 257 -14.24 -17.81 10.47
N GLY A 258 -13.10 -17.21 10.82
CA GLY A 258 -11.79 -17.87 10.80
C GLY A 258 -11.07 -17.79 9.45
N LEU A 259 -9.98 -18.54 9.30
CA LEU A 259 -9.13 -18.49 8.11
C LEU A 259 -9.90 -18.97 6.86
N LYS A 260 -10.31 -18.02 6.03
CA LYS A 260 -10.95 -18.30 4.74
C LYS A 260 -9.92 -18.26 3.63
N PRO A 261 -9.66 -19.39 2.94
CA PRO A 261 -8.70 -19.42 1.85
C PRO A 261 -9.22 -18.65 0.63
N VAL A 262 -8.29 -18.15 -0.18
CA VAL A 262 -8.57 -17.41 -1.42
C VAL A 262 -7.97 -18.09 -2.64
N ARG A 263 -8.40 -17.63 -3.81
CA ARG A 263 -7.81 -17.99 -5.10
C ARG A 263 -7.01 -16.81 -5.63
N LEU A 264 -5.84 -17.10 -6.20
CA LEU A 264 -4.99 -16.12 -6.86
C LEU A 264 -5.05 -16.31 -8.38
N PHE A 265 -5.04 -15.20 -9.10
CA PHE A 265 -4.81 -15.21 -10.54
C PHE A 265 -3.31 -15.07 -10.80
N VAL A 266 -2.74 -15.99 -11.56
CA VAL A 266 -1.31 -16.01 -11.89
C VAL A 266 -1.07 -15.07 -13.06
N ASP A 267 -0.46 -13.92 -12.78
CA ASP A 267 -0.14 -12.91 -13.77
C ASP A 267 1.34 -12.97 -14.15
N ARG A 268 1.58 -13.44 -15.38
CA ARG A 268 2.90 -13.51 -16.02
C ARG A 268 3.13 -12.37 -17.00
N LYS A 269 2.13 -11.51 -17.23
CA LYS A 269 2.17 -10.43 -18.23
C LYS A 269 2.52 -9.10 -17.60
N ASN A 270 1.98 -8.83 -16.41
CA ASN A 270 2.24 -7.59 -15.69
C ASN A 270 3.36 -7.79 -14.67
N VAL A 271 4.32 -6.86 -14.66
CA VAL A 271 5.45 -6.87 -13.75
C VAL A 271 5.17 -5.92 -12.59
N ARG A 272 5.09 -6.45 -11.37
CA ARG A 272 4.92 -5.64 -10.15
C ARG A 272 6.19 -4.84 -9.81
N ALA A 273 7.35 -5.51 -9.93
CA ALA A 273 8.65 -4.97 -9.62
C ALA A 273 9.72 -5.71 -10.44
N PHE A 274 10.86 -5.07 -10.63
CA PHE A 274 11.99 -5.58 -11.40
C PHE A 274 13.32 -5.18 -10.74
N PRO A 275 14.41 -5.93 -10.98
CA PRO A 275 15.73 -5.60 -10.41
C PRO A 275 16.17 -4.18 -10.76
N GLY A 276 16.68 -3.45 -9.77
CA GLY A 276 17.03 -2.02 -9.90
C GLY A 276 15.85 -1.05 -9.78
N GLY A 277 14.62 -1.56 -9.63
CA GLY A 277 13.43 -0.77 -9.38
C GLY A 277 13.31 -0.26 -7.94
N ILE A 278 12.07 -0.20 -7.44
CA ILE A 278 11.72 0.26 -6.08
C ILE A 278 10.84 -0.74 -5.32
N GLY A 279 10.76 -1.99 -5.79
CA GLY A 279 9.80 -3.00 -5.30
C GLY A 279 10.00 -3.43 -3.85
N ASP A 280 11.18 -3.20 -3.30
CA ASP A 280 11.60 -3.43 -1.91
C ASP A 280 11.33 -2.23 -0.98
N THR A 281 10.69 -1.17 -1.50
CA THR A 281 10.27 0.01 -0.73
C THR A 281 8.75 0.17 -0.75
N LYS A 282 8.20 0.82 0.27
CA LYS A 282 6.76 0.99 0.45
C LYS A 282 6.26 2.32 -0.13
N VAL A 283 6.60 2.53 -1.40
CA VAL A 283 6.32 3.74 -2.19
C VAL A 283 4.97 3.60 -2.91
N GLY A 284 4.17 4.66 -2.95
CA GLY A 284 2.84 4.66 -3.58
C GLY A 284 2.84 4.19 -5.04
N GLY A 285 3.89 4.56 -5.78
CA GLY A 285 4.12 4.13 -7.17
C GLY A 285 4.18 2.61 -7.40
N ASN A 286 4.43 1.80 -6.38
CA ASN A 286 4.39 0.33 -6.48
C ASN A 286 2.97 -0.25 -6.45
N TYR A 287 1.96 0.55 -6.08
CA TYR A 287 0.60 0.10 -5.85
C TYR A 287 -0.37 0.55 -6.96
N ALA A 288 -0.25 1.77 -7.45
CA ALA A 288 -1.16 2.27 -8.49
C ALA A 288 -1.18 1.39 -9.77
N PRO A 289 -0.05 0.87 -10.29
CA PRO A 289 -0.05 -0.02 -11.45
C PRO A 289 -0.70 -1.39 -11.20
N THR A 290 -0.92 -1.80 -9.94
CA THR A 290 -1.48 -3.12 -9.62
C THR A 290 -3.00 -3.17 -9.76
N ILE A 291 -3.67 -2.02 -9.89
CA ILE A 291 -5.14 -1.93 -9.90
C ILE A 291 -5.75 -2.66 -11.10
N LEU A 292 -5.22 -2.47 -12.32
CA LEU A 292 -5.75 -3.15 -13.50
C LEU A 292 -5.57 -4.68 -13.46
N PRO A 293 -4.38 -5.23 -13.10
CA PRO A 293 -4.23 -6.65 -12.81
C PRO A 293 -5.22 -7.18 -11.77
N GLN A 294 -5.42 -6.44 -10.67
CA GLN A 294 -6.35 -6.81 -9.61
C GLN A 294 -7.81 -6.87 -10.10
N LEU A 295 -8.24 -5.92 -10.93
CA LEU A 295 -9.57 -5.95 -11.54
C LEU A 295 -9.77 -7.18 -12.44
N LYS A 296 -8.76 -7.54 -13.24
CA LYS A 296 -8.80 -8.75 -14.08
C LYS A 296 -8.88 -10.03 -13.25
N ALA A 297 -8.12 -10.10 -12.16
CA ALA A 297 -8.20 -11.22 -11.21
C ALA A 297 -9.61 -11.35 -10.62
N ALA A 298 -10.20 -10.23 -10.18
CA ALA A 298 -11.55 -10.20 -9.61
C ALA A 298 -12.62 -10.66 -10.62
N GLN A 299 -12.52 -10.24 -11.89
CA GLN A 299 -13.40 -10.70 -12.97
C GLN A 299 -13.33 -12.21 -13.20
N ARG A 300 -12.22 -12.84 -12.82
CA ARG A 300 -12.00 -14.29 -12.90
C ARG A 300 -12.27 -15.02 -11.57
N GLY A 301 -12.95 -14.37 -10.62
CA GLY A 301 -13.28 -14.95 -9.31
C GLY A 301 -12.08 -15.14 -8.39
N CYS A 302 -10.95 -14.52 -8.69
CA CYS A 302 -9.75 -14.53 -7.83
C CYS A 302 -9.73 -13.30 -6.93
N SER A 303 -9.26 -13.47 -5.69
CA SER A 303 -9.24 -12.38 -4.71
C SER A 303 -8.01 -11.49 -4.83
N GLN A 304 -6.90 -12.01 -5.35
CA GLN A 304 -5.62 -11.31 -5.50
C GLN A 304 -4.85 -11.85 -6.72
N VAL A 305 -3.73 -11.23 -7.04
CA VAL A 305 -2.81 -11.61 -8.13
C VAL A 305 -1.57 -12.28 -7.56
N LEU A 306 -1.11 -13.39 -8.14
CA LEU A 306 0.26 -13.88 -7.94
C LEU A 306 1.13 -13.36 -9.09
N TYR A 307 2.09 -12.50 -8.78
CA TYR A 307 3.00 -11.97 -9.79
C TYR A 307 4.15 -12.94 -10.04
N VAL A 308 4.37 -13.25 -11.32
CA VAL A 308 5.50 -14.06 -11.78
C VAL A 308 6.31 -13.20 -12.73
N LEU A 309 7.54 -12.87 -12.33
CA LEU A 309 8.46 -12.11 -13.16
C LEU A 309 9.10 -13.04 -14.19
N ASP A 310 8.90 -12.76 -15.47
CA ASP A 310 9.70 -13.41 -16.51
C ASP A 310 11.12 -12.84 -16.49
N ASP A 311 12.03 -13.62 -15.92
CA ASP A 311 13.47 -13.35 -15.85
C ASP A 311 14.27 -14.20 -16.86
N GLY A 312 13.57 -14.80 -17.84
CA GLY A 312 14.17 -15.70 -18.83
C GLY A 312 14.55 -17.08 -18.30
N CYS A 313 14.26 -17.38 -17.03
CA CYS A 313 14.68 -18.63 -16.37
C CYS A 313 13.48 -19.46 -15.92
N ASP A 314 13.37 -20.69 -16.43
CA ASP A 314 12.51 -21.75 -15.89
C ASP A 314 11.05 -21.32 -15.59
N GLY A 315 10.41 -20.65 -16.56
CA GLY A 315 9.02 -20.21 -16.45
C GLY A 315 8.81 -18.87 -15.71
N GLY A 316 9.88 -18.28 -15.17
CA GLY A 316 9.86 -17.02 -14.43
C GLY A 316 9.92 -17.22 -12.91
N ALA A 317 10.33 -16.18 -12.19
CA ALA A 317 10.45 -16.18 -10.74
C ALA A 317 9.14 -15.76 -10.06
N ILE A 318 8.77 -16.47 -9.00
CA ILE A 318 7.68 -16.05 -8.11
C ILE A 318 8.06 -14.74 -7.42
N GLY A 319 7.22 -13.72 -7.57
CA GLY A 319 7.33 -12.43 -6.89
C GLY A 319 6.48 -12.37 -5.61
N GLU A 320 5.40 -11.59 -5.66
CA GLU A 320 4.49 -11.36 -4.51
C GLU A 320 3.04 -11.75 -4.84
N SER A 321 2.24 -11.96 -3.80
CA SER A 321 0.79 -12.19 -3.88
C SER A 321 0.04 -10.88 -3.58
N GLY A 322 -0.26 -10.09 -4.62
CA GLY A 322 -0.89 -8.78 -4.47
C GLY A 322 0.02 -7.84 -3.71
N ALA A 323 -0.42 -7.41 -2.52
CA ALA A 323 0.37 -6.60 -1.58
C ALA A 323 0.94 -7.43 -0.40
N MET A 324 1.07 -8.75 -0.57
CA MET A 324 1.56 -9.69 0.45
C MET A 324 2.79 -10.44 -0.05
N ASN A 325 3.72 -10.73 0.86
CA ASN A 325 4.75 -11.74 0.60
C ASN A 325 4.08 -13.12 0.50
N VAL A 326 4.66 -14.06 -0.25
CA VAL A 326 4.07 -15.40 -0.47
C VAL A 326 5.01 -16.51 0.02
N PHE A 327 4.40 -17.57 0.54
CA PHE A 327 5.07 -18.76 1.03
C PHE A 327 4.45 -20.03 0.44
N PHE A 328 5.30 -21.03 0.22
CA PHE A 328 4.92 -22.35 -0.27
C PHE A 328 5.50 -23.41 0.66
N LEU A 329 4.64 -24.26 1.22
CA LEU A 329 5.04 -25.39 2.03
C LEU A 329 5.03 -26.65 1.17
N PHE A 330 6.22 -27.22 0.94
CA PHE A 330 6.40 -28.45 0.19
C PHE A 330 6.62 -29.65 1.11
N LYS A 331 6.05 -30.78 0.72
CA LYS A 331 6.44 -32.11 1.21
C LYS A 331 7.48 -32.70 0.27
N LYS A 332 8.62 -33.10 0.81
CA LYS A 332 9.68 -33.79 0.08
C LYS A 332 9.42 -35.30 0.02
N ASP A 333 10.12 -36.00 -0.87
CA ASP A 333 9.96 -37.44 -1.08
C ASP A 333 10.30 -38.26 0.18
N ASP A 334 11.24 -37.77 1.01
CA ASP A 334 11.61 -38.36 2.30
C ASP A 334 10.59 -38.07 3.43
N GLY A 335 9.50 -37.37 3.11
CA GLY A 335 8.47 -36.96 4.05
C GLY A 335 8.78 -35.68 4.83
N SER A 336 9.98 -35.10 4.68
CA SER A 336 10.33 -33.83 5.33
C SER A 336 9.59 -32.65 4.71
N LEU A 337 9.47 -31.57 5.49
CA LEU A 337 8.76 -30.35 5.08
C LEU A 337 9.74 -29.21 4.81
N GLU A 338 9.52 -28.46 3.72
CA GLU A 338 10.27 -27.25 3.39
C GLU A 338 9.30 -26.08 3.14
N LEU A 339 9.41 -25.03 3.96
CA LEU A 339 8.75 -23.75 3.73
C LEU A 339 9.67 -22.85 2.90
N VAL A 340 9.20 -22.48 1.71
CA VAL A 340 9.95 -21.67 0.74
C VAL A 340 9.28 -20.30 0.58
N THR A 341 10.09 -19.25 0.54
CA THR A 341 9.66 -17.90 0.13
C THR A 341 10.74 -17.26 -0.74
N PRO A 342 10.37 -16.41 -1.72
CA PRO A 342 11.35 -15.64 -2.49
C PRO A 342 12.33 -14.84 -1.60
N PRO A 343 13.60 -14.67 -2.03
CA PRO A 343 14.61 -13.95 -1.28
C PRO A 343 14.38 -12.42 -1.36
N LEU A 344 15.09 -11.66 -0.52
CA LEU A 344 15.07 -10.19 -0.56
C LEU A 344 16.15 -9.67 -1.53
N ASP A 345 15.86 -9.75 -2.82
CA ASP A 345 16.76 -9.42 -3.94
C ASP A 345 16.44 -8.06 -4.63
N GLY A 346 15.55 -7.27 -4.02
CA GLY A 346 15.13 -5.95 -4.51
C GLY A 346 13.76 -5.92 -5.19
N ILE A 347 13.19 -7.07 -5.55
CA ILE A 347 11.81 -7.13 -6.12
C ILE A 347 10.74 -7.55 -5.11
N ILE A 348 11.14 -7.90 -3.89
CA ILE A 348 10.26 -8.32 -2.79
C ILE A 348 10.30 -7.27 -1.69
N LEU A 349 9.12 -6.85 -1.21
CA LEU A 349 9.04 -5.95 -0.07
C LEU A 349 9.43 -6.71 1.20
N PRO A 350 10.38 -6.22 2.03
CA PRO A 350 10.77 -6.89 3.27
C PRO A 350 9.67 -6.73 4.33
N GLY A 351 8.64 -7.58 4.28
CA GLY A 351 7.49 -7.55 5.18
C GLY A 351 7.84 -7.95 6.61
N VAL A 352 7.29 -7.23 7.60
CA VAL A 352 7.47 -7.56 9.04
C VAL A 352 6.85 -8.93 9.36
N THR A 353 5.69 -9.23 8.78
CA THR A 353 5.03 -10.52 8.96
C THR A 353 5.81 -11.65 8.29
N ARG A 354 6.41 -11.42 7.12
CA ARG A 354 7.31 -12.39 6.45
C ARG A 354 8.46 -12.79 7.36
N ASP A 355 9.18 -11.80 7.91
CA ASP A 355 10.29 -12.05 8.83
C ASP A 355 9.83 -12.83 10.08
N SER A 356 8.68 -12.43 10.65
CA SER A 356 8.10 -13.09 11.82
C SER A 356 7.70 -14.55 11.54
N VAL A 357 7.16 -14.84 10.35
CA VAL A 357 6.82 -16.22 9.92
C VAL A 357 8.08 -17.06 9.79
N LEU A 358 9.12 -16.55 9.15
CA LEU A 358 10.40 -17.25 9.02
C LEU A 358 10.98 -17.62 10.39
N ALA A 359 11.00 -16.66 11.33
CA ALA A 359 11.48 -16.88 12.68
C ALA A 359 10.63 -17.89 13.47
N LEU A 360 9.29 -17.77 13.42
CA LEU A 360 8.39 -18.70 14.09
C LEU A 360 8.50 -20.12 13.53
N THR A 361 8.50 -20.29 12.20
CA THR A 361 8.63 -21.61 11.58
C THR A 361 9.97 -22.26 11.94
N ARG A 362 11.08 -21.51 11.95
CA ARG A 362 12.38 -22.01 12.43
C ARG A 362 12.30 -22.48 13.88
N SER A 363 11.61 -21.74 14.75
CA SER A 363 11.46 -22.10 16.17
C SER A 363 10.62 -23.36 16.41
N PHE A 364 9.73 -23.72 15.48
CA PHE A 364 8.93 -24.95 15.58
C PHE A 364 9.76 -26.21 15.34
N GLY A 365 10.91 -26.11 14.67
CA GLY A 365 11.93 -27.17 14.56
C GLY A 365 11.61 -28.32 13.61
N ASN A 366 10.39 -28.40 13.07
CA ASN A 366 9.93 -29.53 12.24
C ASN A 366 9.75 -29.18 10.74
N VAL A 367 10.13 -27.97 10.33
CA VAL A 367 10.01 -27.48 8.96
C VAL A 367 11.31 -26.77 8.57
N LYS A 368 11.95 -27.21 7.48
CA LYS A 368 13.10 -26.51 6.90
C LYS A 368 12.62 -25.18 6.31
N VAL A 369 13.32 -24.09 6.60
CA VAL A 369 12.97 -22.75 6.08
C VAL A 369 14.00 -22.30 5.06
N SER A 370 13.56 -22.02 3.84
CA SER A 370 14.41 -21.70 2.69
C SER A 370 13.98 -20.37 2.05
N GLU A 371 14.83 -19.35 2.15
CA GLU A 371 14.70 -18.10 1.39
C GLU A 371 15.47 -18.26 0.08
N ARG A 372 14.78 -18.63 -1.00
CA ARG A 372 15.42 -18.93 -2.29
C ARG A 372 14.51 -18.58 -3.44
N ARG A 373 15.11 -18.40 -4.63
CA ARG A 373 14.34 -18.29 -5.87
C ARG A 373 13.44 -19.52 -6.01
N LEU A 374 12.17 -19.27 -6.31
CA LEU A 374 11.16 -20.26 -6.60
C LEU A 374 10.67 -19.98 -8.02
N SER A 375 10.80 -20.95 -8.92
CA SER A 375 10.35 -20.79 -10.30
C SER A 375 8.88 -21.16 -10.45
N TRP A 376 8.21 -20.58 -11.44
CA TRP A 376 6.84 -20.96 -11.76
C TRP A 376 6.73 -22.42 -12.20
N ASN A 377 7.71 -22.93 -12.95
CA ASN A 377 7.72 -24.34 -13.36
C ASN A 377 7.85 -25.30 -12.16
N GLU A 378 8.67 -24.96 -11.16
CA GLU A 378 8.78 -25.73 -9.92
C GLU A 378 7.42 -25.82 -9.21
N VAL A 379 6.69 -24.70 -9.15
CA VAL A 379 5.33 -24.64 -8.56
C VAL A 379 4.34 -25.48 -9.38
N GLU A 380 4.36 -25.40 -10.72
CA GLU A 380 3.48 -26.23 -11.56
C GLU A 380 3.77 -27.72 -11.40
N GLN A 381 5.05 -28.11 -11.40
CA GLN A 381 5.45 -29.50 -11.23
C GLN A 381 5.01 -30.02 -9.86
N ALA A 382 5.33 -29.30 -8.78
CA ALA A 382 4.93 -29.69 -7.43
C ALA A 382 3.41 -29.74 -7.26
N GLY A 383 2.68 -28.81 -7.88
CA GLY A 383 1.22 -28.81 -7.93
C GLY A 383 0.68 -30.06 -8.61
N SER A 384 1.25 -30.46 -9.75
CA SER A 384 0.84 -31.68 -10.47
C SER A 384 1.12 -32.97 -9.70
N GLN A 385 2.17 -32.97 -8.88
CA GLN A 385 2.58 -34.09 -8.03
C GLN A 385 1.82 -34.15 -6.70
N GLY A 386 1.06 -33.09 -6.35
CA GLY A 386 0.41 -32.98 -5.05
C GLY A 386 1.39 -32.82 -3.88
N SER A 387 2.60 -32.31 -4.14
CA SER A 387 3.64 -32.13 -3.11
C SER A 387 3.59 -30.75 -2.45
N ILE A 388 2.73 -29.84 -2.91
CA ILE A 388 2.43 -28.58 -2.20
C ILE A 388 1.35 -28.85 -1.15
N LEU A 389 1.67 -28.63 0.12
CA LEU A 389 0.73 -28.82 1.23
C LEU A 389 -0.07 -27.57 1.54
N GLU A 390 0.60 -26.42 1.60
CA GLU A 390 -0.03 -25.12 1.90
C GLU A 390 0.63 -24.03 1.07
N ILE A 391 -0.18 -23.06 0.63
CA ILE A 391 0.29 -21.79 0.08
C ILE A 391 -0.38 -20.69 0.89
N PHE A 392 0.36 -19.65 1.25
CA PHE A 392 -0.23 -18.52 1.95
C PHE A 392 0.50 -17.20 1.68
N GLY A 393 -0.29 -16.13 1.66
CA GLY A 393 0.20 -14.75 1.68
C GLY A 393 0.42 -14.28 3.11
N THR A 394 1.33 -13.31 3.31
CA THR A 394 1.57 -12.68 4.61
C THR A 394 1.66 -11.16 4.49
N GLY A 395 1.09 -10.46 5.47
CA GLY A 395 1.12 -8.99 5.54
C GLY A 395 0.32 -8.45 6.72
N THR A 396 0.52 -7.18 7.10
CA THR A 396 -0.09 -6.59 8.31
C THR A 396 -1.63 -6.69 8.32
N ALA A 397 -2.29 -6.58 7.16
CA ALA A 397 -3.75 -6.53 7.08
C ALA A 397 -4.42 -7.83 7.53
N CYS A 398 -4.01 -8.97 6.98
CA CYS A 398 -4.59 -10.30 7.23
C CYS A 398 -3.70 -11.24 8.08
N MET A 399 -2.46 -10.83 8.38
CA MET A 399 -1.40 -11.66 8.97
C MET A 399 -1.00 -12.84 8.08
N ILE A 400 -1.87 -13.86 8.00
CA ILE A 400 -1.71 -15.06 7.20
C ILE A 400 -2.97 -15.22 6.34
N GLN A 401 -2.81 -15.30 5.03
CA GLN A 401 -3.88 -15.50 4.07
C GLN A 401 -3.69 -16.83 3.35
N PRO A 402 -4.41 -17.90 3.73
CA PRO A 402 -4.33 -19.16 3.02
C PRO A 402 -4.80 -19.03 1.57
N ILE A 403 -4.16 -19.79 0.68
CA ILE A 403 -4.44 -19.83 -0.75
C ILE A 403 -4.73 -21.28 -1.15
N ILE A 404 -5.89 -21.50 -1.79
CA ILE A 404 -6.35 -22.83 -2.24
C ILE A 404 -6.29 -23.02 -3.75
N GLY A 405 -6.01 -21.96 -4.50
CA GLY A 405 -6.09 -22.00 -5.95
C GLY A 405 -5.16 -21.02 -6.61
N LEU A 406 -4.42 -21.48 -7.62
CA LEU A 406 -3.63 -20.66 -8.53
C LEU A 406 -4.19 -20.80 -9.94
N LEU A 407 -5.07 -19.86 -10.32
CA LEU A 407 -5.72 -19.83 -11.63
C LEU A 407 -4.81 -19.24 -12.69
N LYS A 408 -4.56 -20.00 -13.76
CA LYS A 408 -3.75 -19.58 -14.90
C LYS A 408 -4.57 -18.87 -15.97
N GLU A 409 -3.87 -18.21 -16.89
CA GLU A 409 -4.46 -17.50 -18.02
C GLU A 409 -5.30 -18.43 -18.92
N ASP A 410 -4.88 -19.67 -19.12
CA ASP A 410 -5.58 -20.69 -19.93
C ASP A 410 -6.79 -21.34 -19.22
N ASN A 411 -7.18 -20.82 -18.04
CA ASN A 411 -8.23 -21.34 -17.16
C ASN A 411 -7.93 -22.70 -16.50
N THR A 412 -6.71 -23.23 -16.64
CA THR A 412 -6.27 -24.34 -15.80
C THR A 412 -5.88 -23.83 -14.41
N GLU A 413 -5.90 -24.70 -13.41
CA GLU A 413 -5.68 -24.31 -12.02
C GLU A 413 -4.92 -25.37 -11.23
N ILE A 414 -4.02 -24.91 -10.36
CA ILE A 414 -3.48 -25.71 -9.26
C ILE A 414 -4.38 -25.51 -8.05
N THR A 415 -5.04 -26.58 -7.61
CA THR A 415 -5.95 -26.56 -6.45
C THR A 415 -5.33 -27.28 -5.27
N LEU A 416 -5.45 -26.71 -4.08
CA LEU A 416 -5.02 -27.31 -2.83
C LEU A 416 -6.22 -27.60 -1.93
N ASN A 417 -6.09 -28.63 -1.11
CA ASN A 417 -7.04 -28.91 -0.03
C ASN A 417 -6.61 -28.12 1.20
N PHE A 418 -7.50 -27.27 1.72
CA PHE A 418 -7.27 -26.56 2.97
C PHE A 418 -8.03 -27.26 4.10
N ASP A 419 -7.30 -27.76 5.10
CA ASP A 419 -7.88 -28.41 6.27
C ASP A 419 -8.44 -27.36 7.24
N HIS A 420 -9.72 -27.04 7.08
CA HIS A 420 -10.45 -26.09 7.91
C HIS A 420 -10.52 -26.50 9.38
N ASP A 421 -10.66 -27.80 9.65
CA ASP A 421 -10.81 -28.32 11.01
C ASP A 421 -9.48 -28.24 11.76
N ALA A 422 -8.37 -28.59 11.11
CA ALA A 422 -7.04 -28.39 11.67
C ALA A 422 -6.72 -26.90 11.86
N ALA A 423 -7.06 -26.03 10.90
CA ALA A 423 -6.88 -24.59 11.06
C ALA A 423 -7.68 -24.05 12.28
N ALA A 424 -8.94 -24.45 12.40
CA ALA A 424 -9.81 -24.07 13.52
C ALA A 424 -9.29 -24.61 14.86
N TYR A 425 -8.75 -25.83 14.87
CA TYR A 425 -8.10 -26.41 16.05
C TYR A 425 -7.01 -25.48 16.60
N TRP A 426 -6.09 -25.02 15.76
CA TRP A 426 -5.01 -24.12 16.16
C TRP A 426 -5.52 -22.76 16.64
N MET A 427 -6.54 -22.23 15.97
CA MET A 427 -7.10 -20.90 16.25
C MET A 427 -7.94 -20.87 17.53
N SER A 428 -8.55 -21.99 17.92
CA SER A 428 -9.57 -22.08 18.97
C SER A 428 -9.11 -21.70 20.39
N LYS A 429 -7.81 -21.85 20.70
CA LYS A 429 -7.27 -21.54 22.03
C LYS A 429 -5.82 -21.05 21.95
N PRO A 430 -5.35 -20.21 22.88
CA PRO A 430 -3.94 -19.82 22.99
C PRO A 430 -2.99 -21.02 23.09
N GLN A 431 -1.73 -20.87 22.67
CA GLN A 431 -0.69 -21.89 22.87
C GLN A 431 -0.51 -22.21 24.38
N GLY A 432 -0.21 -23.47 24.68
CA GLY A 432 -0.04 -23.96 26.07
C GLY A 432 -1.33 -24.31 26.81
N SER A 433 -2.50 -24.04 26.23
CA SER A 433 -3.79 -24.53 26.75
C SER A 433 -4.02 -26.01 26.40
N ARG A 434 -4.82 -26.73 27.21
CA ARG A 434 -5.18 -28.13 26.91
C ARG A 434 -6.04 -28.18 25.64
N ARG A 435 -5.50 -28.78 24.58
CA ARG A 435 -6.14 -28.96 23.27
C ARG A 435 -6.42 -30.44 23.00
N ARG A 436 -7.42 -30.71 22.14
CA ARG A 436 -7.83 -32.07 21.74
C ARG A 436 -6.90 -32.64 20.66
N THR A 437 -6.15 -33.68 20.96
CA THR A 437 -5.25 -34.31 19.99
C THR A 437 -6.00 -35.24 19.02
N ASN A 438 -5.32 -35.63 17.94
CA ASN A 438 -5.70 -36.75 17.09
C ASN A 438 -5.78 -38.06 17.90
N ALA A 439 -6.35 -39.11 17.30
CA ALA A 439 -6.52 -40.41 17.95
C ALA A 439 -5.19 -41.06 18.38
N ASP A 440 -4.09 -40.72 17.71
CA ASP A 440 -2.73 -41.17 18.01
C ASP A 440 -1.98 -40.25 19.00
N GLY A 441 -2.63 -39.21 19.52
CA GLY A 441 -2.04 -38.23 20.43
C GLY A 441 -1.26 -37.09 19.74
N SER A 442 -1.16 -37.09 18.40
CA SER A 442 -0.53 -35.99 17.65
C SER A 442 -1.45 -34.77 17.55
N GLU A 443 -0.87 -33.58 17.35
CA GLU A 443 -1.64 -32.39 16.98
C GLU A 443 -1.90 -32.39 15.46
N PRO A 444 -3.10 -32.00 14.98
CA PRO A 444 -3.36 -31.90 13.55
C PRO A 444 -2.44 -30.85 12.92
N PHE A 445 -1.84 -31.17 11.78
CA PHE A 445 -0.91 -30.28 11.11
C PHE A 445 -1.67 -29.23 10.29
N ASN A 446 -1.47 -27.94 10.60
CA ASN A 446 -1.88 -26.82 9.77
C ASN A 446 -0.98 -25.63 10.10
N LEU A 447 -0.04 -25.32 9.22
CA LEU A 447 0.97 -24.30 9.46
C LEU A 447 0.34 -22.91 9.49
N CYS A 448 -0.62 -22.62 8.61
CA CYS A 448 -1.36 -21.35 8.59
C CYS A 448 -2.03 -21.05 9.94
N GLY A 449 -2.80 -22.00 10.47
CA GLY A 449 -3.49 -21.89 11.76
C GLY A 449 -2.51 -21.74 12.93
N ARG A 450 -1.45 -22.56 12.95
CA ARG A 450 -0.40 -22.49 13.98
C ARG A 450 0.31 -21.13 14.00
N LEU A 451 0.69 -20.63 12.83
CA LEU A 451 1.34 -19.31 12.69
C LEU A 451 0.41 -18.18 13.09
N THR A 452 -0.84 -18.19 12.62
CA THR A 452 -1.83 -17.16 12.96
C THR A 452 -2.03 -17.08 14.46
N ARG A 453 -2.20 -18.24 15.12
CA ARG A 453 -2.35 -18.29 16.58
C ARG A 453 -1.12 -17.77 17.31
N ALA A 454 0.09 -18.17 16.90
CA ALA A 454 1.33 -17.73 17.51
C ALA A 454 1.52 -16.20 17.40
N LEU A 455 1.21 -15.62 16.23
CA LEU A 455 1.25 -14.18 16.02
C LEU A 455 0.24 -13.45 16.91
N MET A 456 -1.01 -13.92 16.96
CA MET A 456 -2.04 -13.33 17.82
C MET A 456 -1.67 -13.43 19.30
N ASP A 457 -1.14 -14.57 19.76
CA ASP A 457 -0.71 -14.72 21.15
C ASP A 457 0.37 -13.70 21.54
N ILE A 458 1.28 -13.38 20.63
CA ILE A 458 2.29 -12.33 20.84
C ILE A 458 1.65 -10.93 20.82
N GLN A 459 0.83 -10.64 19.81
CA GLN A 459 0.21 -9.32 19.59
C GLN A 459 -0.71 -8.90 20.75
N TYR A 460 -1.55 -9.82 21.23
CA TYR A 460 -2.48 -9.58 22.35
C TYR A 460 -1.84 -9.83 23.73
N GLY A 461 -0.54 -10.15 23.77
CA GLY A 461 0.23 -10.29 25.01
C GLY A 461 -0.05 -11.57 25.81
N HIS A 462 -0.61 -12.61 25.18
CA HIS A 462 -0.74 -13.95 25.80
C HIS A 462 0.62 -14.66 25.91
N THR A 463 1.52 -14.39 24.97
CA THR A 463 2.90 -14.85 25.00
C THR A 463 3.82 -13.65 25.13
N ARG A 464 4.68 -13.65 26.15
CA ARG A 464 5.70 -12.62 26.32
C ARG A 464 6.72 -12.75 25.19
N SER A 465 6.96 -11.67 24.47
CA SER A 465 7.94 -11.60 23.39
C SER A 465 8.43 -10.15 23.24
N SER A 466 9.70 -9.97 22.85
CA SER A 466 10.24 -8.66 22.49
C SER A 466 9.57 -8.04 21.27
N TRP A 467 8.85 -8.84 20.48
CA TRP A 467 8.08 -8.36 19.32
C TRP A 467 6.82 -7.59 19.70
N SER A 468 6.37 -7.69 20.95
CA SER A 468 5.15 -7.04 21.44
C SER A 468 5.53 -5.89 22.36
N VAL A 469 5.63 -4.70 21.78
CA VAL A 469 6.11 -3.49 22.44
C VAL A 469 4.93 -2.78 23.08
N VAL A 470 4.95 -2.62 24.40
CA VAL A 470 3.92 -1.87 25.13
C VAL A 470 4.12 -0.38 24.85
N VAL A 471 3.04 0.32 24.50
CA VAL A 471 3.04 1.78 24.37
C VAL A 471 3.18 2.38 25.78
N PRO A 472 4.21 3.21 26.06
CA PRO A 472 4.35 3.90 27.34
C PRO A 472 3.14 4.80 27.60
N GLU A 473 2.65 4.86 28.84
CA GLU A 473 1.49 5.66 29.25
C GLU A 473 1.87 7.06 29.73
#